data_AF-A0A9E3KEK5-F1
#
_entry.id   AF-A0A9E3KEK5-F1
#
_cell.length_a   1.000
_cell.length_b   1.000
_cell.length_c   1.000
_cell.angle_alpha   90.00
_cell.angle_beta   90.00
_cell.angle_gamma   90.00
#
_symmetry.space_group_name_H-M   'P 1'
#
loop_
_entity.id
_entity.type
_entity.pdbx_description
1 polymer ?
#
loop_
_entity_poly.entity_id
_entity_poly.type
_entity_poly.pdbx_seq_one_letter_code
_entity_poly.pdbx_strand_id
1 'polypeptide(L)'
;MNRFEEATDPQYTSLYSDVDQFRDLFYSLSLEILNNEVSKYPIFVAYQDPVQLGKVLLQRKTHNTNWNINITILEDLVNKGIVQPEKLEEFKKVYKDPEQHFCILAIGLRKSEFIFTPRSKHNLTDEQQN
;
A
#
# COMPACT_ATOMS: atom_id res chain seq x y z
N MET A 1 10.84 -26.79 3.50
CA MET A 1 9.52 -26.71 2.85
C MET A 1 8.98 -25.31 3.14
N ASN A 2 9.37 -24.33 2.32
CA ASN A 2 9.01 -22.92 2.56
C ASN A 2 7.58 -22.68 2.08
N ARG A 3 6.69 -22.31 3.00
CA ARG A 3 5.24 -22.20 2.77
C ARG A 3 4.77 -20.74 2.68
N PHE A 4 5.62 -19.83 2.23
CA PHE A 4 5.32 -18.40 2.08
C PHE A 4 5.89 -17.82 0.79
N GLU A 5 5.51 -18.41 -0.34
CA GLU A 5 5.33 -17.63 -1.56
C GLU A 5 3.86 -17.84 -1.95
N GLU A 6 2.95 -17.04 -1.38
CA GLU A 6 1.72 -16.77 -2.13
C GLU A 6 2.20 -16.14 -3.43
N ALA A 7 1.94 -16.81 -4.55
CA ALA A 7 2.36 -16.33 -5.85
C ALA A 7 1.73 -14.96 -6.07
N THR A 8 2.55 -13.92 -5.92
CA THR A 8 2.18 -12.55 -6.20
C THR A 8 1.57 -12.49 -7.60
N ASP A 9 0.34 -11.99 -7.70
CA ASP A 9 -0.36 -11.91 -8.99
C ASP A 9 0.55 -11.17 -10.00
N PRO A 10 0.91 -11.80 -11.14
CA PRO A 10 1.83 -11.23 -12.11
C PRO A 10 1.42 -9.84 -12.60
N GLN A 11 0.13 -9.49 -12.51
CA GLN A 11 -0.35 -8.16 -12.88
C GLN A 11 0.24 -7.02 -12.03
N TYR A 12 0.73 -7.32 -10.81
CA TYR A 12 1.30 -6.32 -9.91
C TYR A 12 2.83 -6.33 -9.83
N THR A 13 3.53 -7.17 -10.60
CA THR A 13 5.00 -7.22 -10.58
C THR A 13 5.63 -5.84 -10.77
N SER A 14 5.09 -5.03 -11.70
CA SER A 14 5.56 -3.66 -11.92
C SER A 14 5.22 -2.69 -10.79
N LEU A 15 4.11 -2.93 -10.06
CA LEU A 15 3.76 -2.13 -8.88
C LEU A 15 4.78 -2.33 -7.76
N TYR A 16 5.21 -3.57 -7.49
CA TYR A 16 6.25 -3.81 -6.48
C TYR A 16 7.57 -3.11 -6.84
N SER A 17 7.94 -3.08 -8.12
CA SER A 17 9.11 -2.32 -8.57
C SER A 17 8.97 -0.82 -8.30
N ASP A 18 7.81 -0.23 -8.59
CA ASP A 18 7.56 1.19 -8.33
C ASP A 18 7.60 1.51 -6.83
N VAL A 19 6.97 0.67 -6.00
CA VAL A 19 7.00 0.82 -4.53
C VAL A 19 8.42 0.70 -4.00
N ASP A 20 9.20 -0.23 -4.54
CA ASP A 20 10.58 -0.45 -4.13
C ASP A 20 11.51 0.71 -4.50
N GLN A 21 11.27 1.32 -5.68
CA GLN A 21 11.97 2.51 -6.16
C GLN A 21 11.65 3.75 -5.33
N PHE A 22 10.39 3.91 -4.89
CA PHE A 22 9.92 5.08 -4.14
C PHE A 22 9.66 4.80 -2.66
N ARG A 23 10.31 3.76 -2.12
CA ARG A 23 10.10 3.25 -0.76
C ARG A 23 10.27 4.33 0.32
N ASP A 24 11.29 5.16 0.19
CA ASP A 24 11.58 6.23 1.16
C ASP A 24 10.47 7.30 1.18
N LEU A 25 9.88 7.61 0.01
CA LEU A 25 8.75 8.51 -0.10
C LEU A 25 7.50 7.92 0.58
N PHE A 26 7.20 6.65 0.31
CA PHE A 26 6.08 5.95 0.94
C PHE A 26 6.25 5.92 2.46
N TYR A 27 7.48 5.67 2.92
CA TYR A 27 7.80 5.67 4.33
C TYR A 27 7.57 7.04 4.98
N SER A 28 8.19 8.09 4.43
CA SER A 28 8.10 9.45 4.95
C SER A 28 6.64 9.91 5.10
N LEU A 29 5.83 9.67 4.06
CA LEU A 29 4.42 10.08 4.08
C LEU A 29 3.55 9.23 5.02
N SER A 30 3.85 7.93 5.16
CA SER A 30 3.15 7.09 6.13
C SER A 30 3.42 7.59 7.55
N LEU A 31 4.68 7.90 7.88
CA LEU A 31 5.03 8.49 9.17
C LEU A 31 4.39 9.85 9.40
N GLU A 32 4.34 10.70 8.38
CA GLU A 32 3.73 12.02 8.51
C GLU A 32 2.25 11.88 8.94
N ILE A 33 1.51 10.97 8.32
CA ILE A 33 0.10 10.69 8.67
C ILE A 33 -0.02 10.16 10.10
N LEU A 34 0.86 9.23 10.50
CA LEU A 34 0.84 8.63 11.84
C LEU A 34 1.23 9.64 12.93
N ASN A 35 2.35 10.35 12.75
CA ASN A 35 2.91 11.30 13.72
C ASN A 35 2.01 12.52 13.93
N ASN A 36 1.30 12.95 12.89
CA ASN A 36 0.34 14.04 12.98
C ASN A 36 -1.06 13.57 13.41
N GLU A 37 -1.21 12.27 13.77
CA GLU A 37 -2.47 11.66 14.20
C GLU A 37 -3.64 11.84 13.21
N VAL A 38 -3.33 12.00 11.92
CA VAL A 38 -4.33 12.21 10.85
C VAL A 38 -5.15 10.93 10.65
N SER A 39 -4.48 9.79 10.67
CA SER A 39 -5.11 8.46 10.63
C SER A 39 -4.14 7.40 11.12
N LYS A 40 -4.68 6.29 11.61
CA LYS A 40 -3.91 5.06 11.91
C LYS A 40 -3.77 4.15 10.70
N TYR A 41 -4.40 4.50 9.58
CA TYR A 41 -4.58 3.62 8.42
C TYR A 41 -4.20 4.35 7.11
N PRO A 42 -2.93 4.73 6.91
CA PRO A 42 -2.46 5.31 5.66
C PRO A 42 -2.54 4.28 4.52
N ILE A 43 -3.20 4.63 3.41
CA ILE A 43 -3.39 3.74 2.26
C ILE A 43 -2.87 4.42 1.00
N PHE A 44 -1.98 3.73 0.29
CA PHE A 44 -1.56 4.12 -1.05
C PHE A 44 -2.53 3.56 -2.08
N VAL A 45 -2.94 4.35 -3.06
CA VAL A 45 -3.84 3.92 -4.13
C VAL A 45 -3.04 3.83 -5.41
N ALA A 46 -2.86 2.61 -5.93
CA ALA A 46 -2.18 2.36 -7.19
C ALA A 46 -3.18 2.11 -8.31
N TYR A 47 -3.07 2.87 -9.40
CA TYR A 47 -3.99 2.77 -10.55
C TYR A 47 -3.30 3.06 -11.88
N GLN A 48 -3.83 2.46 -12.96
CA GLN A 48 -3.40 2.77 -14.33
C GLN A 48 -4.28 3.85 -14.99
N ASP A 49 -5.59 3.78 -14.76
CA ASP A 49 -6.56 4.76 -15.26
C ASP A 49 -6.89 5.82 -14.19
N PRO A 50 -6.99 7.12 -14.54
CA PRO A 50 -7.17 8.19 -13.57
C PRO A 50 -8.35 7.97 -12.61
N VAL A 51 -8.08 8.07 -11.31
CA VAL A 51 -9.10 8.03 -10.24
C VAL A 51 -9.08 9.31 -9.41
N GLN A 52 -10.26 9.74 -8.96
CA GLN A 52 -10.42 10.88 -8.04
C GLN A 52 -10.44 10.41 -6.58
N LEU A 53 -9.34 9.78 -6.17
CA LEU A 53 -9.19 9.20 -4.84
C LEU A 53 -7.86 9.56 -4.20
N GLY A 54 -7.90 10.22 -3.05
CA GLY A 54 -6.70 10.65 -2.34
C GLY A 54 -5.96 11.80 -3.02
N LYS A 55 -4.78 12.11 -2.48
CA LYS A 55 -3.85 13.12 -2.98
C LYS A 55 -2.82 12.47 -3.92
N VAL A 56 -2.60 13.09 -5.07
CA VAL A 56 -1.60 12.60 -6.04
C VAL A 56 -0.20 12.65 -5.46
N LEU A 57 0.53 11.53 -5.55
CA LEU A 57 1.93 11.43 -5.15
C LEU A 57 2.85 11.24 -6.36
N LEU A 58 2.58 10.19 -7.15
CA LEU A 58 3.38 9.84 -8.31
C LEU A 58 2.49 9.72 -9.53
N GLN A 59 2.96 10.27 -10.64
CA GLN A 59 2.31 10.10 -11.94
C GLN A 59 3.24 9.36 -12.88
N ARG A 60 2.70 8.33 -13.53
CA ARG A 60 3.41 7.47 -14.48
C ARG A 60 4.22 8.26 -15.50
N LYS A 61 3.61 9.32 -16.05
CA LYS A 61 4.19 10.13 -17.13
C LYS A 61 5.38 10.99 -16.71
N THR A 62 5.50 11.32 -15.43
CA THR A 62 6.50 12.30 -14.95
C THR A 62 7.53 11.71 -13.99
N HIS A 63 7.23 10.56 -13.37
CA HIS A 63 8.08 9.95 -12.34
C HIS A 63 8.76 8.65 -12.78
N ASN A 64 8.64 8.26 -14.05
CA ASN A 64 9.19 7.01 -14.58
C ASN A 64 8.73 5.77 -13.76
N THR A 65 7.46 5.77 -13.34
CA THR A 65 6.79 4.63 -12.72
C THR A 65 5.93 3.91 -13.75
N ASN A 66 5.47 2.70 -13.43
CA ASN A 66 4.48 1.96 -14.20
C ASN A 66 3.04 2.32 -13.79
N TRP A 67 2.85 2.68 -12.52
CA TRP A 67 1.58 3.02 -11.89
C TRP A 67 1.52 4.49 -11.48
N ASN A 68 0.32 5.06 -11.49
CA ASN A 68 0.06 6.28 -10.74
C ASN A 68 -0.21 5.90 -9.28
N ILE A 69 0.31 6.70 -8.36
CA ILE A 69 0.15 6.48 -6.93
C ILE A 69 -0.45 7.73 -6.30
N ASN A 70 -1.55 7.54 -5.57
CA ASN A 70 -2.08 8.54 -4.66
C ASN A 70 -1.93 8.04 -3.20
N ILE A 71 -2.11 8.94 -2.24
CA ILE A 71 -2.21 8.61 -0.82
C ILE A 71 -3.55 9.08 -0.27
N THR A 72 -4.13 8.25 0.59
CA THR A 72 -5.38 8.51 1.29
C THR A 72 -5.35 7.80 2.65
N ILE A 73 -6.46 7.87 3.36
CA ILE A 73 -6.65 7.22 4.66
C ILE A 73 -7.92 6.36 4.58
N LEU A 74 -8.02 5.36 5.45
CA LEU A 74 -9.17 4.44 5.46
C LEU A 74 -10.51 5.18 5.63
N GLU A 75 -10.53 6.23 6.44
CA GLU A 75 -11.70 7.06 6.70
C GLU A 75 -12.26 7.67 5.40
N ASP A 76 -11.38 8.14 4.51
CA ASP A 76 -11.76 8.67 3.19
C ASP A 76 -12.35 7.57 2.28
N LEU A 77 -11.81 6.34 2.35
CA LEU A 77 -12.33 5.21 1.57
C LEU A 77 -13.74 4.85 2.02
N VAL A 78 -14.02 4.90 3.32
CA VAL A 78 -15.37 4.66 3.87
C VAL A 78 -16.32 5.78 3.47
N ASN A 79 -15.90 7.04 3.63
CA ASN A 79 -16.70 8.21 3.26
C ASN A 79 -17.07 8.22 1.77
N LYS A 80 -16.19 7.71 0.91
CA LYS A 80 -16.43 7.58 -0.54
C LYS A 80 -17.15 6.29 -0.93
N GLY A 81 -17.52 5.43 0.01
CA GLY A 81 -18.22 4.17 -0.23
C GLY A 81 -17.38 3.08 -0.91
N ILE A 82 -16.06 3.23 -0.91
CA ILE A 82 -15.12 2.23 -1.45
C ILE A 82 -14.97 1.07 -0.47
N VAL A 83 -14.87 1.39 0.81
CA VAL A 83 -14.97 0.41 1.90
C VAL A 83 -16.35 0.54 2.53
N GLN A 84 -17.10 -0.55 2.51
CA GLN A 84 -18.42 -0.61 3.14
C GLN A 84 -18.27 -0.53 4.66
N PRO A 85 -19.07 0.28 5.38
CA PRO A 85 -18.98 0.41 6.83
C PRO A 85 -19.03 -0.93 7.58
N GLU A 86 -19.80 -1.89 7.06
CA GLU A 86 -19.96 -3.23 7.64
C GLU A 86 -18.65 -4.04 7.56
N LYS A 87 -17.80 -3.76 6.58
CA LYS A 87 -16.50 -4.42 6.38
C LYS A 87 -15.35 -3.69 7.08
N LEU A 88 -15.60 -2.52 7.66
CA LEU A 88 -14.56 -1.69 8.27
C LEU A 88 -13.84 -2.40 9.41
N GLU A 89 -14.60 -3.01 10.32
CA GLU A 89 -14.03 -3.68 11.49
C GLU A 89 -13.29 -4.96 11.12
N GLU A 90 -13.73 -5.67 10.08
CA GLU A 90 -12.99 -6.82 9.53
C GLU A 90 -11.68 -6.36 8.86
N PHE A 91 -11.74 -5.27 8.08
CA PHE A 91 -10.56 -4.71 7.44
C PHE A 91 -9.51 -4.27 8.46
N LYS A 92 -9.91 -3.58 9.53
CA LYS A 92 -9.00 -3.15 10.61
C LYS A 92 -8.31 -4.33 11.31
N LYS A 93 -8.97 -5.49 11.42
CA LYS A 93 -8.37 -6.70 12.04
C LYS A 93 -7.26 -7.31 11.18
N VAL A 94 -7.38 -7.21 9.86
CA VAL A 94 -6.39 -7.74 8.92
C VAL A 94 -5.36 -6.69 8.47
N TYR A 95 -5.59 -5.43 8.82
CA TYR A 95 -4.67 -4.34 8.54
C TYR A 95 -3.35 -4.56 9.28
N LYS A 96 -2.25 -4.62 8.52
CA LYS A 96 -0.91 -4.80 9.10
C LYS A 96 -0.40 -3.50 9.72
N ASP A 97 0.52 -3.64 10.68
CA ASP A 97 1.17 -2.51 11.33
C ASP A 97 1.73 -1.52 10.28
N PRO A 98 1.22 -0.27 10.22
CA PRO A 98 1.62 0.73 9.23
C PRO A 98 3.06 1.21 9.42
N GLU A 99 3.68 0.97 10.58
CA GLU A 99 5.10 1.24 10.77
C GLU A 99 5.99 0.19 10.11
N GLN A 100 5.47 -1.02 9.90
CA GLN A 100 6.22 -2.16 9.35
C GLN A 100 5.80 -2.54 7.93
N HIS A 101 4.60 -2.15 7.50
CA HIS A 101 4.02 -2.49 6.20
C HIS A 101 3.32 -1.30 5.56
N PHE A 102 3.48 -1.16 4.25
CA PHE A 102 2.60 -0.30 3.46
C PHE A 102 1.31 -1.04 3.13
N CYS A 103 0.17 -0.37 3.28
CA CYS A 103 -1.11 -0.83 2.74
C CYS A 103 -1.35 -0.14 1.39
N ILE A 104 -1.58 -0.94 0.35
CA ILE A 104 -1.79 -0.46 -1.01
C ILE A 104 -3.13 -0.99 -1.52
N LEU A 105 -4.06 -0.10 -1.87
CA LEU A 105 -5.21 -0.44 -2.70
C LEU A 105 -4.76 -0.44 -4.17
N ALA A 106 -4.51 -1.62 -4.72
CA ALA A 106 -4.13 -1.80 -6.12
C ALA A 106 -5.40 -2.00 -6.97
N ILE A 107 -5.64 -1.09 -7.92
CA ILE A 107 -6.77 -1.13 -8.86
C ILE A 107 -6.27 -1.74 -10.16
N GLY A 108 -6.32 -3.07 -10.23
CA GLY A 108 -5.96 -3.83 -11.42
C GLY A 108 -7.08 -3.85 -12.48
N LEU A 109 -6.77 -4.41 -13.64
CA LEU A 109 -7.72 -4.47 -14.78
C LEU A 109 -8.99 -5.28 -14.48
N ARG A 110 -8.89 -6.31 -13.65
CA ARG A 110 -9.99 -7.25 -13.36
C ARG A 110 -10.59 -7.10 -11.97
N LYS A 111 -9.75 -6.73 -11.00
CA LYS A 111 -10.11 -6.62 -9.59
C LYS A 111 -9.28 -5.53 -8.95
N SER A 112 -9.81 -4.98 -7.87
CA SER A 112 -9.05 -4.20 -6.91
C SER A 112 -8.78 -5.03 -5.67
N GLU A 113 -7.60 -4.89 -5.09
CA GLU A 113 -7.26 -5.60 -3.85
C GLU A 113 -6.34 -4.78 -2.95
N PHE A 114 -6.38 -5.09 -1.66
CA PHE A 114 -5.45 -4.56 -0.69
C PHE A 114 -4.21 -5.45 -0.60
N ILE A 115 -3.06 -4.86 -0.90
CA ILE A 115 -1.75 -5.48 -0.86
C ILE A 115 -0.99 -4.90 0.32
N PHE A 116 -0.38 -5.77 1.13
CA PHE A 116 0.51 -5.36 2.21
C PHE A 116 1.95 -5.75 1.89
N THR A 117 2.83 -4.76 1.78
CA THR A 117 4.26 -4.96 1.48
C THR A 117 5.13 -4.48 2.63
N PRO A 118 6.20 -5.21 3.02
CA PRO A 118 7.06 -4.83 4.13
C PRO A 118 7.84 -3.55 3.81
N ARG A 119 8.10 -2.76 4.87
CA ARG A 119 8.79 -1.47 4.78
C ARG A 119 10.29 -1.60 4.60
N SER A 120 10.94 -2.57 5.24
CA SER A 120 12.36 -2.88 5.03
C SER A 120 12.55 -3.87 3.88
N LYS A 121 13.70 -3.83 3.20
CA LYS A 121 14.06 -4.84 2.17
C LYS A 121 14.57 -6.16 2.78
N HIS A 122 14.73 -6.25 4.10
CA HIS A 122 15.06 -7.49 4.80
C HIS A 122 14.79 -7.35 6.30
N ASN A 123 14.31 -8.45 6.92
CA ASN A 123 14.74 -8.97 8.22
C ASN A 123 14.27 -10.44 8.27
N LEU A 124 14.94 -11.31 7.50
CA LEU A 124 14.94 -12.76 7.66
C LEU A 124 16.37 -13.30 7.90
N THR A 125 17.25 -12.47 8.45
CA THR A 125 18.57 -12.89 8.94
C THR A 125 18.90 -12.09 10.19
N ASP A 126 18.37 -12.52 11.33
CA ASP A 126 18.93 -12.26 12.67
C ASP A 126 18.48 -13.36 13.68
N GLU A 127 18.33 -14.60 13.21
CA GLU A 127 18.43 -15.80 14.04
C GLU A 127 19.40 -16.74 13.35
N GLN A 128 20.70 -16.51 13.57
CA GLN A 128 21.80 -17.49 13.59
C GLN A 128 23.13 -16.74 13.48
N GLN A 129 23.47 -15.97 14.52
CA GLN A 129 24.85 -15.90 14.96
C GLN A 129 24.88 -16.34 16.43
N ASN A 130 25.20 -17.63 16.54
CA ASN A 130 25.73 -18.33 17.69
C ASN A 130 26.81 -17.51 18.42
#